data_AF-A0A7C6JB85-F1
#
_entry.id   AF-A0A7C6JB85-F1
#
_cell.length_a   1.000
_cell.length_b   1.000
_cell.length_c   1.000
_cell.angle_alpha   90.00
_cell.angle_beta   90.00
_cell.angle_gamma   90.00
#
_symmetry.space_group_name_H-M   'P 1'
#
loop_
_entity.id
_entity.type
_entity.pdbx_description
1 polymer ?
#
loop_
_entity_poly.entity_id
_entity_poly.type
_entity_poly.pdbx_seq_one_letter_code
_entity_poly.pdbx_strand_id
1 'polypeptide(L)' 'MKLVFGLGNPTRRYQGTRHNVGFDTLESIMASFHKRLRRRYFRLYRRSLITFGEKRALFVQPLTYMNR' A
#
# COMPACT_ATOMS: atom_id res chain seq x y z
N MET A 1 -6.16 -8.64 -14.01
CA MET A 1 -5.90 -8.32 -12.58
C MET A 1 -5.10 -7.02 -12.53
N LYS A 2 -5.51 -6.04 -11.71
CA LYS A 2 -4.80 -4.75 -11.58
C LYS A 2 -3.84 -4.78 -10.39
N LEU A 3 -2.73 -4.06 -10.50
CA LEU A 3 -1.80 -3.80 -9.40
C LEU A 3 -1.78 -2.31 -9.14
N VAL A 4 -1.91 -1.91 -7.88
CA VAL A 4 -1.88 -0.51 -7.46
C VAL A 4 -0.79 -0.36 -6.41
N PHE A 5 0.24 0.41 -6.73
CA PHE A 5 1.35 0.69 -5.81
C PHE A 5 1.19 2.07 -5.19
N GLY A 6 1.23 2.13 -3.87
CA GLY A 6 1.42 3.37 -3.13
C GLY A 6 2.89 3.48 -2.83
N LEU A 7 3.54 4.49 -3.38
CA LEU A 7 4.97 4.72 -3.19
C LEU A 7 5.21 5.68 -2.01
N GLY A 8 6.35 5.49 -1.35
CA GLY A 8 6.74 6.23 -0.14
C GLY A 8 7.92 5.57 0.56
N ASN A 9 8.34 6.16 1.67
CA ASN A 9 9.38 5.63 2.55
C ASN A 9 8.76 5.09 3.85
N PRO A 10 9.20 3.91 4.36
CA PRO A 10 8.50 3.18 5.43
C PRO A 10 8.82 3.67 6.86
N THR A 11 9.83 4.53 7.04
CA THR A 11 10.24 4.98 8.38
C THR A 11 9.34 6.11 8.90
N ARG A 12 9.18 6.18 10.23
CA ARG A 12 8.31 7.18 10.88
C ARG A 12 8.63 8.62 10.47
N ARG A 13 9.90 8.94 10.20
CA ARG A 13 10.36 10.27 9.78
C ARG A 13 9.71 10.77 8.47
N TYR A 14 9.14 9.89 7.65
CA TYR A 14 8.49 10.27 6.39
C TYR A 14 6.97 10.28 6.45
N GLN A 15 6.36 9.98 7.61
CA GLN A 15 4.91 10.05 7.78
C GLN A 15 4.40 11.47 7.53
N GLY A 16 3.33 11.60 6.74
CA GLY A 16 2.72 12.89 6.39
C GLY A 16 3.57 13.77 5.46
N THR A 17 4.70 13.29 4.94
CA THR A 17 5.47 14.03 3.94
C THR A 17 4.84 13.92 2.56
N ARG A 18 5.03 14.93 1.70
CA ARG A 18 4.54 14.91 0.30
C ARG A 18 5.02 13.66 -0.46
N HIS A 19 6.19 13.15 -0.12
CA HIS A 19 6.78 11.95 -0.72
C HIS A 19 6.04 10.65 -0.37
N ASN A 20 5.26 10.65 0.71
CA ASN A 20 4.47 9.51 1.19
C ASN A 20 2.99 9.60 0.82
N VAL A 21 2.57 10.56 -0.02
CA VAL A 21 1.17 10.70 -0.44
C VAL A 21 0.61 9.43 -1.06
N GLY A 22 1.45 8.61 -1.72
CA GLY A 22 1.07 7.31 -2.25
C GLY A 22 0.70 6.30 -1.16
N PHE A 23 1.43 6.29 -0.04
CA PHE A 23 1.09 5.47 1.13
C PHE A 23 -0.23 5.94 1.76
N ASP A 24 -0.37 7.25 1.97
CA ASP A 24 -1.56 7.83 2.61
C ASP A 24 -2.83 7.60 1.76
N THR A 25 -2.69 7.70 0.44
CA THR A 25 -3.77 7.38 -0.52
C THR A 25 -4.18 5.91 -0.41
N LEU A 26 -3.22 4.99 -0.35
CA LEU A 26 -3.55 3.57 -0.22
C LEU A 26 -4.23 3.23 1.10
N GLU A 27 -3.74 3.76 2.21
CA GLU A 27 -4.37 3.53 3.52
C GLU A 27 -5.81 4.08 3.53
N SER A 28 -6.05 5.25 2.92
CA SER A 28 -7.38 5.85 2.78
C SER A 28 -8.33 4.96 1.94
N ILE A 29 -7.87 4.46 0.79
CA ILE A 29 -8.65 3.54 -0.06
C ILE A 29 -8.94 2.24 0.70
N MET A 30 -7.97 1.69 1.43
CA MET A 30 -8.20 0.45 2.19
C MET A 30 -9.20 0.67 3.33
N ALA A 31 -9.14 1.82 4.00
CA ALA A 31 -10.09 2.20 5.04
C ALA A 31 -11.53 2.28 4.49
N SER A 32 -11.74 2.84 3.29
CA SER A 32 -13.08 2.88 2.67
C SER A 32 -13.65 1.50 2.32
N PHE A 33 -12.79 0.47 2.20
CA PHE A 33 -13.20 -0.93 2.02
C PHE A 33 -13.20 -1.74 3.32
N HIS A 34 -13.05 -1.10 4.48
CA HIS A 34 -12.88 -1.77 5.78
C HIS A 34 -11.76 -2.84 5.77
N LYS A 35 -10.71 -2.62 4.97
CA LYS A 35 -9.53 -3.49 4.88
C LYS A 35 -8.30 -2.75 5.39
N ARG A 36 -7.23 -3.52 5.60
CA ARG A 36 -5.91 -3.02 5.99
C ARG A 36 -4.84 -3.69 5.15
N LEU A 37 -3.78 -2.95 4.83
CA LEU A 37 -2.59 -3.53 4.23
C LEU A 37 -1.87 -4.41 5.26
N ARG A 38 -1.66 -5.69 4.94
CA ARG A 38 -0.96 -6.62 5.84
C ARG A 38 0.43 -6.96 5.30
N ARG A 39 1.42 -6.98 6.19
CA ARG A 39 2.76 -7.50 5.90
C ARG A 39 2.74 -9.02 6.01
N ARG A 40 3.21 -9.72 4.98
CA ARG A 40 3.47 -11.17 5.07
C ARG A 40 4.89 -11.40 5.58
N TYR A 41 5.10 -12.50 6.32
CA TYR A 41 6.44 -12.90 6.76
C TYR A 41 7.44 -12.90 5.60
N PHE A 42 8.66 -12.43 5.88
CA PHE A 42 9.78 -12.35 4.94
C PHE A 42 9.51 -11.54 3.65
N ARG A 43 8.52 -10.64 3.65
CA ARG A 43 8.26 -9.72 2.52
C ARG A 43 8.56 -8.27 2.91
N LEU A 44 9.12 -7.54 1.95
CA LEU A 44 9.39 -6.10 2.01
C LEU A 44 8.24 -5.29 1.40
N TYR A 45 7.00 -5.71 1.64
CA TYR A 45 5.82 -4.94 1.28
C TYR A 45 4.65 -5.33 2.19
N ARG A 46 3.66 -4.44 2.28
CA ARG A 46 2.32 -4.75 2.75
C ARG A 46 1.39 -4.85 1.55
N ARG A 47 0.37 -5.70 1.63
CA ARG A 47 -0.62 -5.82 0.55
C ARG A 47 -2.02 -6.08 1.06
N SER A 48 -2.99 -5.80 0.21
CA SER A 48 -4.40 -6.16 0.38
C SER A 48 -5.00 -6.47 -0.99
N LEU A 49 -5.92 -7.44 -1.05
CA LEU A 49 -6.65 -7.80 -2.26
C LEU A 49 -8.08 -7.30 -2.14
N ILE A 50 -8.55 -6.60 -3.16
CA ILE A 50 -9.95 -6.24 -3.34
C ILE A 50 -10.50 -6.98 -4.55
N THR A 51 -11.70 -7.54 -4.40
CA THR A 51 -12.43 -8.26 -5.44
C THR A 51 -13.79 -7.59 -5.63
N PHE A 52 -14.14 -7.28 -6.88
CA PHE A 52 -15.46 -6.77 -7.28
C PHE A 52 -16.00 -7.66 -8.39
N GLY A 53 -16.90 -8.58 -8.04
CA GLY A 53 -17.32 -9.65 -8.95
C GLY A 53 -16.10 -10.42 -9.46
N GLU A 54 -15.92 -10.46 -10.78
CA GLU A 54 -14.79 -11.15 -11.42
C GLU A 54 -13.50 -10.30 -11.45
N LYS A 55 -13.59 -9.00 -11.15
CA LYS A 55 -12.44 -8.09 -11.19
C LYS A 55 -11.65 -8.16 -9.90
N ARG A 56 -10.31 -8.21 -10.00
CA ARG A 56 -9.39 -8.24 -8.87
C ARG A 56 -8.35 -7.12 -8.97
N ALA A 57 -8.10 -6.46 -7.85
CA ALA A 57 -7.06 -5.45 -7.70
C ALA A 57 -6.22 -5.74 -6.45
N LEU A 58 -4.90 -5.83 -6.61
CA LEU A 58 -3.96 -5.96 -5.52
C LEU A 58 -3.33 -4.60 -5.22
N PHE A 59 -3.48 -4.15 -3.99
CA PHE A 59 -2.89 -2.93 -3.47
C PHE A 59 -1.61 -3.28 -2.72
N VAL A 60 -0.52 -2.57 -3.03
CA VAL A 60 0.82 -2.88 -2.54
C VAL A 60 1.50 -1.62 -2.03
N GLN A 61 2.03 -1.69 -0.81
CA GLN A 61 2.87 -0.67 -0.21
C GLN A 61 4.27 -1.26 0.01
N PRO A 62 5.27 -0.88 -0.78
CA PRO A 62 6.65 -1.31 -0.56
C PRO A 62 7.16 -0.89 0.83
N LEU A 63 8.07 -1.68 1.39
CA LEU A 63 8.78 -1.40 2.64
C LEU A 63 10.29 -1.20 2.37
N THR A 64 10.63 -0.81 1.15
CA THR A 64 11.95 -0.31 0.74
C THR A 64 11.94 1.22 0.77
N TYR A 65 13.11 1.84 0.72
CA TYR A 65 13.18 3.26 0.39
C TYR A 65 12.83 3.48 -1.09
N MET A 66 12.31 4.66 -1.42
CA MET A 66 11.86 5.02 -2.77
C MET A 66 12.95 4.87 -3.83
N ASN A 67 14.20 5.15 -3.47
CA ASN A 67 15.35 5.11 -4.38
C ASN A 67 16.01 3.73 -4.47
N ARG A 68 15.31 2.67 -4.08
CA ARG A 68 15.75 1.27 -4.23
C ARG A 68 14.89 0.52 -5.22
#